data_AF-A0A946FDZ3-F1
#
_entry.id   AF-A0A946FDZ3-F1
#
_cell.length_a   1.000
_cell.length_b   1.000
_cell.length_c   1.000
_cell.angle_alpha   90.00
_cell.angle_beta   90.00
_cell.angle_gamma   90.00
#
_symmetry.space_group_name_H-M   'P 1'
#
loop_
_entity.id
_entity.type
_entity.pdbx_description
1 polymer ?
#
loop_
_entity_poly.entity_id
_entity_poly.type
_entity_poly.pdbx_seq_one_letter_code
_entity_poly.pdbx_strand_id
1 'polypeptide(L)'
;MRSILITIAVLLHSVCMSAESVNVHDVADNVVVPDYSAPYAEYSSDDPSGEFDIERAAQFIDGVAVKWGEMHGCVTCHTNGYYLMLPPKIFKHRPAVAEVRTFAEGWIDSWDEIGLPRTEIVVAPAAFLTINNMQMDGKLRPATRKALGEAWKLQSEEGNWDDWLKCEWPPFEQDDHYGVTLLTIAMGMAPKSYTNIEPARTGVSRMLSYLQRHEPEEVHHRAMMLWVGKYYEDLVSADERQRWTDELLGLQKASGGWASGDL
;
A
#
# COMPACT_ATOMS: atom_id res chain seq x y z
N MET A 1 -5.59 2.70 66.62
CA MET A 1 -4.37 3.04 65.83
C MET A 1 -4.81 3.02 64.37
N ARG A 2 -4.73 4.07 63.53
CA ARG A 2 -3.73 5.16 63.35
C ARG A 2 -2.31 4.58 63.10
N SER A 3 -1.61 4.84 61.99
CA SER A 3 -1.77 5.83 60.89
C SER A 3 -0.85 5.59 59.67
N ILE A 4 -1.17 6.18 58.49
CA ILE A 4 -0.26 6.69 57.40
C ILE A 4 0.63 5.64 56.64
N LEU A 5 1.03 5.73 55.35
CA LEU A 5 0.82 6.65 54.19
C LEU A 5 -0.22 6.03 53.18
N ILE A 6 -0.54 6.46 51.94
CA ILE A 6 -0.16 7.52 50.94
C ILE A 6 1.04 7.22 49.97
N THR A 7 0.88 7.56 48.66
CA THR A 7 1.84 7.37 47.52
C THR A 7 2.03 5.89 47.10
N ILE A 8 2.22 5.46 45.84
CA ILE A 8 2.65 6.04 44.55
C ILE A 8 1.63 5.55 43.46
N ALA A 9 0.90 6.41 42.75
CA ALA A 9 1.21 7.14 41.50
C ALA A 9 0.98 6.36 40.18
N VAL A 10 0.63 7.12 39.13
CA VAL A 10 0.08 6.70 37.83
C VAL A 10 1.02 5.76 37.04
N LEU A 11 0.47 4.66 36.51
CA LEU A 11 1.05 3.86 35.42
C LEU A 11 0.07 3.75 34.22
N LEU A 12 -0.29 4.91 33.68
CA LEU A 12 -0.59 5.07 32.25
C LEU A 12 0.60 5.80 31.62
N HIS A 13 0.86 5.50 30.33
CA HIS A 13 2.03 5.87 29.51
C HIS A 13 3.26 4.98 29.68
N SER A 14 4.01 4.85 28.57
CA SER A 14 5.34 4.25 28.44
C SER A 14 5.48 2.72 28.54
N VAL A 15 4.74 1.98 27.70
CA VAL A 15 5.16 0.64 27.21
C VAL A 15 5.27 0.61 25.67
N CYS A 16 4.59 1.51 24.96
CA CYS A 16 4.99 1.86 23.59
C CYS A 16 6.32 2.63 23.61
N MET A 17 7.16 2.38 22.59
CA MET A 17 8.48 3.00 22.35
C MET A 17 9.65 2.50 23.23
N SER A 18 9.98 1.21 23.09
CA SER A 18 11.37 0.72 23.20
C SER A 18 11.81 -0.07 21.95
N ALA A 19 11.28 0.30 20.78
CA ALA A 19 11.99 0.06 19.53
C ALA A 19 13.05 1.14 19.39
N GLU A 20 14.31 0.77 19.31
CA GLU A 20 15.41 1.72 19.14
C GLU A 20 15.21 2.53 17.84
N SER A 21 15.60 3.81 17.88
CA SER A 21 15.55 4.66 16.70
C SER A 21 16.62 4.23 15.71
N VAL A 22 16.26 3.34 14.78
CA VAL A 22 17.10 2.94 13.62
C VAL A 22 17.78 4.18 13.04
N ASN A 23 19.10 4.26 13.20
CA ASN A 23 19.88 5.46 12.90
C ASN A 23 20.15 5.55 11.40
N VAL A 24 19.19 6.08 10.64
CA VAL A 24 19.22 6.15 9.16
C VAL A 24 20.37 7.02 8.62
N HIS A 25 21.17 7.66 9.48
CA HIS A 25 22.28 8.52 9.08
C HIS A 25 23.57 7.77 8.70
N ASP A 26 23.83 6.58 9.25
CA ASP A 26 25.07 5.82 8.93
C ASP A 26 25.02 5.12 7.56
N VAL A 27 23.87 5.15 6.86
CA VAL A 27 23.66 4.50 5.55
C VAL A 27 24.22 5.33 4.38
N ALA A 28 24.56 6.60 4.59
CA ALA A 28 24.80 7.55 3.51
C ALA A 28 26.17 7.42 2.80
N ASP A 29 27.24 7.06 3.52
CA ASP A 29 28.62 7.32 3.06
C ASP A 29 29.30 6.15 2.31
N ASN A 30 28.66 4.98 2.22
CA ASN A 30 29.18 3.81 1.49
C ASN A 30 28.10 3.08 0.66
N VAL A 31 27.24 3.83 -0.03
CA VAL A 31 26.29 3.25 -0.99
C VAL A 31 27.02 2.73 -2.22
N VAL A 32 27.48 1.48 -2.15
CA VAL A 32 27.61 0.64 -3.35
C VAL A 32 26.21 0.55 -3.95
N VAL A 33 25.98 1.23 -5.07
CA VAL A 33 24.74 1.06 -5.83
C VAL A 33 24.67 -0.41 -6.24
N PRO A 34 23.67 -1.18 -5.76
CA PRO A 34 23.59 -2.59 -6.12
C PRO A 34 23.39 -2.72 -7.62
N ASP A 35 24.08 -3.67 -8.24
CA ASP A 35 23.72 -4.11 -9.59
C ASP A 35 22.42 -4.90 -9.47
N TYR A 36 21.28 -4.21 -9.64
CA TYR A 36 19.96 -4.82 -9.58
C TYR A 36 19.74 -5.86 -10.69
N SER A 37 20.59 -5.92 -11.73
CA SER A 37 20.51 -6.97 -12.77
C SER A 37 21.17 -8.29 -12.32
N ALA A 38 22.11 -8.25 -11.37
CA ALA A 38 22.84 -9.43 -10.90
C ALA A 38 21.87 -10.51 -10.37
N PRO A 39 22.10 -11.80 -10.64
CA PRO A 39 21.24 -12.88 -10.15
C PRO A 39 21.18 -12.85 -8.62
N TYR A 40 20.02 -13.14 -8.05
CA TYR A 40 19.92 -13.32 -6.60
C TYR A 40 20.76 -14.54 -6.19
N ALA A 41 21.17 -14.57 -4.92
CA ALA A 41 21.40 -15.85 -4.28
C ALA A 41 20.10 -16.68 -4.38
N GLU A 42 20.21 -17.95 -4.76
CA GLU A 42 19.09 -18.88 -4.61
C GLU A 42 18.81 -19.02 -3.11
N TYR A 43 17.61 -18.63 -2.68
CA TYR A 43 17.16 -18.77 -1.30
C TYR A 43 16.56 -20.17 -1.13
N SER A 44 17.08 -20.94 -0.17
CA SER A 44 16.53 -22.27 0.16
C SER A 44 15.62 -22.18 1.39
N SER A 45 14.61 -23.06 1.47
CA SER A 45 13.92 -23.34 2.74
C SER A 45 14.85 -23.95 3.80
N ASP A 46 16.00 -24.46 3.37
CA ASP A 46 17.03 -25.08 4.21
C ASP A 46 18.10 -24.07 4.68
N ASP A 47 18.03 -22.80 4.24
CA ASP A 47 18.93 -21.75 4.72
C ASP A 47 18.70 -21.52 6.23
N PRO A 48 19.76 -21.45 7.04
CA PRO A 48 19.60 -21.23 8.48
C PRO A 48 19.01 -19.85 8.75
N SER A 49 18.01 -19.79 9.64
CA SER A 49 17.38 -18.54 10.06
C SER A 49 18.39 -17.59 10.71
N GLY A 50 18.87 -16.62 9.94
CA GLY A 50 19.77 -15.57 10.40
C GLY A 50 19.06 -14.51 11.26
N GLU A 51 19.85 -13.55 11.75
CA GLU A 51 19.30 -12.33 12.35
C GLU A 51 18.59 -11.48 11.29
N PHE A 52 17.62 -10.66 11.72
CA PHE A 52 16.83 -9.83 10.81
C PHE A 52 17.65 -8.64 10.28
N ASP A 53 17.91 -8.64 8.96
CA ASP A 53 18.59 -7.58 8.24
C ASP A 53 17.60 -6.81 7.34
N ILE A 54 17.27 -5.58 7.75
CA ILE A 54 16.37 -4.69 7.02
C ILE A 54 16.95 -4.22 5.68
N GLU A 55 18.27 -4.08 5.56
CA GLU A 55 18.91 -3.62 4.33
C GLU A 55 18.99 -4.73 3.31
N ARG A 56 19.31 -5.97 3.72
CA ARG A 56 19.22 -7.14 2.84
C ARG A 56 17.78 -7.42 2.40
N ALA A 57 16.80 -7.27 3.29
CA ALA A 57 15.38 -7.38 2.93
C ALA A 57 14.95 -6.31 1.93
N ALA A 58 15.39 -5.05 2.12
CA ALA A 58 15.11 -3.97 1.18
C ALA A 58 15.81 -4.18 -0.17
N GLN A 59 17.08 -4.58 -0.21
CA GLN A 59 17.83 -4.89 -1.43
C GLN A 59 17.19 -6.01 -2.27
N PHE A 60 16.66 -7.05 -1.62
CA PHE A 60 15.91 -8.10 -2.30
C PHE A 60 14.65 -7.53 -2.99
N ILE A 61 13.86 -6.76 -2.23
CA ILE A 61 12.60 -6.17 -2.68
C ILE A 61 12.83 -5.11 -3.78
N ASP A 62 13.86 -4.27 -3.66
CA ASP A 62 14.33 -3.30 -4.67
C ASP A 62 14.52 -4.01 -6.03
N GLY A 63 15.37 -5.05 -6.05
CA GLY A 63 15.72 -5.75 -7.26
C GLY A 63 14.54 -6.50 -7.87
N VAL A 64 13.65 -7.09 -7.05
CA VAL A 64 12.46 -7.82 -7.54
C VAL A 64 11.53 -6.87 -8.31
N ALA A 65 11.36 -5.64 -7.83
CA ALA A 65 10.54 -4.65 -8.52
C ALA A 65 11.19 -4.13 -9.82
N VAL A 66 12.52 -3.92 -9.84
CA VAL A 66 13.27 -3.52 -11.05
C VAL A 66 13.20 -4.61 -12.11
N LYS A 67 13.67 -5.83 -11.81
CA LYS A 67 13.73 -6.95 -12.78
C LYS A 67 12.37 -7.32 -13.35
N TRP A 68 11.30 -7.21 -12.55
CA TRP A 68 9.94 -7.46 -13.07
C TRP A 68 9.57 -6.47 -14.18
N GLY A 69 9.91 -5.19 -14.02
CA GLY A 69 9.70 -4.17 -15.04
C GLY A 69 10.50 -4.47 -16.32
N GLU A 70 11.79 -4.81 -16.17
CA GLU A 70 12.66 -5.18 -17.29
C GLU A 70 12.18 -6.43 -18.04
N MET A 71 11.76 -7.47 -17.31
CA MET A 71 11.42 -8.79 -17.88
C MET A 71 10.02 -8.83 -18.51
N HIS A 72 9.05 -8.13 -17.93
CA HIS A 72 7.63 -8.24 -18.32
C HIS A 72 7.05 -6.98 -18.98
N GLY A 73 7.72 -5.83 -18.90
CA GLY A 73 7.28 -4.60 -19.57
C GLY A 73 5.95 -4.03 -19.07
N CYS A 74 5.50 -4.42 -17.88
CA CYS A 74 4.26 -3.95 -17.27
C CYS A 74 4.38 -3.69 -15.76
N VAL A 75 3.44 -2.92 -15.20
CA VAL A 75 3.23 -2.80 -13.75
C VAL A 75 2.19 -3.82 -13.33
N THR A 76 2.51 -4.65 -12.34
CA THR A 76 1.58 -5.67 -11.80
C THR A 76 1.26 -5.42 -10.33
N CYS A 77 0.08 -5.88 -9.94
CA CYS A 77 -0.48 -5.67 -8.61
C CYS A 77 0.40 -6.20 -7.48
N HIS A 78 1.06 -7.34 -7.67
CA HIS A 78 1.72 -8.11 -6.62
C HIS A 78 3.27 -8.04 -6.61
N THR A 79 3.92 -7.28 -7.51
CA THR A 79 5.37 -7.01 -7.46
C THR A 79 5.71 -5.52 -7.52
N ASN A 80 6.05 -5.00 -8.69
CA ASN A 80 6.54 -3.65 -8.91
C ASN A 80 5.48 -2.56 -8.68
N GLY A 81 4.18 -2.91 -8.77
CA GLY A 81 3.09 -2.05 -8.34
C GLY A 81 3.05 -1.86 -6.83
N TYR A 82 2.96 -2.95 -6.06
CA TYR A 82 2.94 -2.86 -4.59
C TYR A 82 4.23 -2.25 -4.01
N TYR A 83 5.37 -2.48 -4.66
CA TYR A 83 6.65 -1.85 -4.33
C TYR A 83 6.57 -0.31 -4.25
N LEU A 84 5.76 0.34 -5.10
CA LEU A 84 5.57 1.79 -5.10
C LEU A 84 4.89 2.32 -3.82
N MET A 85 4.19 1.47 -3.07
CA MET A 85 3.50 1.83 -1.81
C MET A 85 4.39 1.74 -0.56
N LEU A 86 5.61 1.21 -0.69
CA LEU A 86 6.44 0.79 0.45
C LEU A 86 6.86 1.96 1.38
N PRO A 87 7.06 1.71 2.70
CA PRO A 87 7.23 2.78 3.68
C PRO A 87 8.40 3.73 3.36
N PRO A 88 8.16 5.04 3.21
CA PRO A 88 9.19 5.99 2.81
C PRO A 88 10.32 6.13 3.85
N LYS A 89 10.12 5.72 5.10
CA LYS A 89 11.18 5.69 6.13
C LYS A 89 12.37 4.82 5.72
N ILE A 90 12.14 3.76 4.94
CA ILE A 90 13.17 2.82 4.46
C ILE A 90 13.47 3.11 2.97
N PHE A 91 12.43 3.26 2.16
CA PHE A 91 12.57 3.19 0.70
C PHE A 91 12.84 4.54 0.00
N LYS A 92 12.52 5.69 0.63
CA LYS A 92 12.48 7.01 -0.05
C LYS A 92 13.77 7.46 -0.75
N HIS A 93 14.93 7.03 -0.24
CA HIS A 93 16.24 7.43 -0.74
C HIS A 93 16.95 6.32 -1.55
N ARG A 94 16.29 5.17 -1.75
CA ARG A 94 16.85 4.02 -2.49
C ARG A 94 16.71 4.24 -4.01
N PRO A 95 17.76 4.03 -4.82
CA PRO A 95 17.70 4.28 -6.27
C PRO A 95 16.54 3.57 -6.98
N ALA A 96 16.26 2.32 -6.63
CA ALA A 96 15.18 1.52 -7.20
C ALA A 96 13.78 2.16 -7.07
N VAL A 97 13.52 3.00 -6.06
CA VAL A 97 12.24 3.76 -5.96
C VAL A 97 12.11 4.84 -7.04
N ALA A 98 13.21 5.44 -7.47
CA ALA A 98 13.18 6.36 -8.60
C ALA A 98 13.01 5.62 -9.93
N GLU A 99 13.69 4.48 -10.06
CA GLU A 99 13.69 3.62 -11.24
C GLU A 99 12.32 2.98 -11.50
N VAL A 100 11.76 2.25 -10.53
CA VAL A 100 10.45 1.58 -10.67
C VAL A 100 9.31 2.60 -10.87
N ARG A 101 9.39 3.78 -10.24
CA ARG A 101 8.46 4.88 -10.55
C ARG A 101 8.60 5.36 -11.98
N THR A 102 9.83 5.60 -12.46
CA THR A 102 10.07 6.11 -13.82
C THR A 102 9.61 5.11 -14.87
N PHE A 103 9.82 3.81 -14.63
CA PHE A 103 9.27 2.71 -15.41
C PHE A 103 7.73 2.75 -15.43
N ALA A 104 7.08 2.83 -14.27
CA ALA A 104 5.63 2.86 -14.17
C ALA A 104 5.00 4.12 -14.83
N GLU A 105 5.64 5.28 -14.65
CA GLU A 105 5.23 6.54 -15.29
C GLU A 105 5.33 6.43 -16.83
N GLY A 106 6.45 5.95 -17.37
CA GLY A 106 6.63 5.75 -18.82
C GLY A 106 5.72 4.67 -19.43
N TRP A 107 5.44 3.61 -18.69
CA TRP A 107 4.50 2.55 -19.13
C TRP A 107 3.05 3.06 -19.21
N ILE A 108 2.61 3.92 -18.28
CA ILE A 108 1.32 4.64 -18.38
C ILE A 108 1.30 5.63 -19.54
N ASP A 109 2.38 6.37 -19.76
CA ASP A 109 2.45 7.30 -20.88
C ASP A 109 2.34 6.54 -22.23
N SER A 110 2.88 5.32 -22.34
CA SER A 110 2.76 4.47 -23.55
C SER A 110 1.35 3.96 -23.89
N TRP A 111 0.37 4.02 -22.97
CA TRP A 111 -1.01 3.53 -23.21
C TRP A 111 -1.71 4.17 -24.42
N ASP A 112 -1.26 5.35 -24.87
CA ASP A 112 -1.84 6.00 -26.06
C ASP A 112 -1.40 5.32 -27.37
N GLU A 113 -0.31 4.55 -27.33
CA GLU A 113 0.26 3.80 -28.45
C GLU A 113 -0.07 2.30 -28.37
N ILE A 114 0.03 1.70 -27.17
CA ILE A 114 -0.20 0.26 -26.97
C ILE A 114 -1.67 -0.11 -26.69
N GLY A 115 -2.52 0.90 -26.45
CA GLY A 115 -3.90 0.74 -26.01
C GLY A 115 -4.05 0.69 -24.48
N LEU A 116 -5.26 0.97 -24.01
CA LEU A 116 -5.56 0.96 -22.57
C LEU A 116 -5.61 -0.50 -22.05
N PRO A 117 -4.95 -0.83 -20.92
CA PRO A 117 -5.06 -2.13 -20.28
C PRO A 117 -6.47 -2.44 -19.74
N ARG A 118 -6.66 -3.66 -19.21
CA ARG A 118 -7.86 -4.01 -18.42
C ARG A 118 -7.95 -3.16 -17.15
N THR A 119 -9.16 -3.06 -16.61
CA THR A 119 -9.54 -2.09 -15.58
C THR A 119 -8.71 -2.19 -14.30
N GLU A 120 -8.41 -3.38 -13.81
CA GLU A 120 -7.54 -3.61 -12.65
C GLU A 120 -6.10 -3.11 -12.89
N ILE A 121 -5.60 -3.31 -14.12
CA ILE A 121 -4.27 -2.88 -14.59
C ILE A 121 -4.24 -1.37 -14.91
N VAL A 122 -5.39 -0.68 -14.96
CA VAL A 122 -5.46 0.79 -15.01
C VAL A 122 -5.53 1.38 -13.60
N VAL A 123 -6.47 0.88 -12.78
CA VAL A 123 -6.83 1.47 -11.49
C VAL A 123 -5.76 1.22 -10.42
N ALA A 124 -5.21 0.01 -10.32
CA ALA A 124 -4.22 -0.30 -9.29
C ALA A 124 -2.92 0.52 -9.49
N PRO A 125 -2.31 0.61 -10.69
CA PRO A 125 -1.15 1.51 -10.91
C PRO A 125 -1.44 2.99 -10.68
N ALA A 126 -2.66 3.47 -10.96
CA ALA A 126 -3.08 4.84 -10.65
C ALA A 126 -3.06 5.11 -9.13
N ALA A 127 -3.52 4.13 -8.33
CA ALA A 127 -3.45 4.19 -6.86
C ALA A 127 -2.01 4.08 -6.35
N PHE A 128 -1.23 3.12 -6.85
CA PHE A 128 0.17 2.88 -6.46
C PHE A 128 1.05 4.11 -6.68
N LEU A 129 1.00 4.72 -7.88
CA LEU A 129 1.74 5.95 -8.17
C LEU A 129 1.23 7.14 -7.37
N THR A 130 -0.08 7.22 -7.08
CA THR A 130 -0.61 8.26 -6.18
C THR A 130 0.01 8.13 -4.80
N ILE A 131 -0.03 6.94 -4.20
CA ILE A 131 0.55 6.67 -2.87
C ILE A 131 2.05 7.00 -2.88
N ASN A 132 2.81 6.55 -3.89
CA ASN A 132 4.22 6.89 -4.05
C ASN A 132 4.46 8.40 -4.14
N ASN A 133 3.78 9.09 -5.06
CA ASN A 133 3.88 10.53 -5.26
C ASN A 133 3.66 11.28 -3.94
N MET A 134 2.65 10.88 -3.16
CA MET A 134 2.33 11.51 -1.87
C MET A 134 3.34 11.20 -0.76
N GLN A 135 3.91 10.00 -0.72
CA GLN A 135 4.98 9.63 0.23
C GLN A 135 6.33 10.30 -0.10
N MET A 136 6.62 10.50 -1.38
CA MET A 136 7.93 10.97 -1.86
C MET A 136 8.03 12.50 -1.89
N ASP A 137 7.14 13.22 -2.58
CA ASP A 137 7.26 14.68 -2.75
C ASP A 137 5.94 15.47 -2.60
N GLY A 138 4.81 14.78 -2.38
CA GLY A 138 3.49 15.39 -2.20
C GLY A 138 2.82 15.87 -3.48
N LYS A 139 3.32 15.52 -4.68
CA LYS A 139 2.87 16.07 -5.96
C LYS A 139 2.43 14.99 -6.92
N LEU A 140 1.14 14.99 -7.29
CA LEU A 140 0.61 14.15 -8.37
C LEU A 140 1.25 14.55 -9.72
N ARG A 141 2.00 13.63 -10.30
CA ARG A 141 2.77 13.77 -11.55
C ARG A 141 1.91 13.56 -12.80
N PRO A 142 2.39 13.91 -14.02
CA PRO A 142 1.58 13.83 -15.25
C PRO A 142 1.02 12.43 -15.53
N ALA A 143 1.88 11.39 -15.58
CA ALA A 143 1.46 10.00 -15.78
C ALA A 143 0.46 9.54 -14.69
N THR A 144 0.72 9.85 -13.41
CA THR A 144 -0.23 9.57 -12.31
C THR A 144 -1.61 10.19 -12.57
N ARG A 145 -1.65 11.44 -13.06
CA ARG A 145 -2.90 12.13 -13.41
C ARG A 145 -3.57 11.56 -14.67
N LYS A 146 -2.79 11.07 -15.63
CA LYS A 146 -3.28 10.32 -16.80
C LYS A 146 -3.97 9.03 -16.35
N ALA A 147 -3.27 8.17 -15.59
CA ALA A 147 -3.83 6.90 -15.12
C ALA A 147 -5.07 7.08 -14.23
N LEU A 148 -5.08 8.08 -13.33
CA LEU A 148 -6.29 8.45 -12.60
C LEU A 148 -7.41 8.93 -13.54
N GLY A 149 -7.08 9.74 -14.55
CA GLY A 149 -8.01 10.21 -15.57
C GLY A 149 -8.67 9.08 -16.36
N GLU A 150 -7.95 7.99 -16.64
CA GLU A 150 -8.52 6.78 -17.25
C GLU A 150 -9.35 5.97 -16.23
N ALA A 151 -8.85 5.77 -15.01
CA ALA A 151 -9.56 5.09 -13.93
C ALA A 151 -10.96 5.68 -13.67
N TRP A 152 -11.10 7.02 -13.70
CA TRP A 152 -12.40 7.69 -13.55
C TRP A 152 -13.36 7.52 -14.73
N LYS A 153 -12.89 7.16 -15.93
CA LYS A 153 -13.75 6.81 -17.08
C LYS A 153 -14.31 5.40 -16.98
N LEU A 154 -13.57 4.50 -16.31
CA LEU A 154 -13.93 3.10 -16.13
C LEU A 154 -14.81 2.85 -14.89
N GLN A 155 -14.96 3.85 -14.00
CA GLN A 155 -15.71 3.70 -12.76
C GLN A 155 -17.23 3.68 -13.03
N SER A 156 -17.92 2.74 -12.39
CA SER A 156 -19.38 2.59 -12.47
C SER A 156 -20.13 3.77 -11.85
N GLU A 157 -21.45 3.77 -11.97
CA GLU A 157 -22.30 4.72 -11.23
C GLU A 157 -22.39 4.39 -9.73
N GLU A 158 -22.22 3.12 -9.38
CA GLU A 158 -22.27 2.60 -8.01
C GLU A 158 -20.99 2.90 -7.21
N GLY A 159 -19.85 3.01 -7.91
CA GLY A 159 -18.56 3.47 -7.38
C GLY A 159 -17.41 2.46 -7.42
N ASN A 160 -17.69 1.22 -7.80
CA ASN A 160 -16.73 0.17 -8.15
C ASN A 160 -16.28 0.25 -9.61
N TRP A 161 -15.56 -0.79 -10.03
CA TRP A 161 -15.18 -1.09 -11.41
C TRP A 161 -15.67 -2.50 -11.72
N ASP A 162 -16.79 -2.63 -12.42
CA ASP A 162 -17.51 -3.91 -12.55
C ASP A 162 -16.65 -5.01 -13.22
N ASP A 163 -15.81 -4.62 -14.18
CA ASP A 163 -14.84 -5.47 -14.88
C ASP A 163 -13.53 -5.72 -14.08
N TRP A 164 -13.54 -5.64 -12.75
CA TRP A 164 -12.39 -6.02 -11.93
C TRP A 164 -12.11 -7.52 -12.03
N LEU A 165 -10.84 -7.90 -12.13
CA LEU A 165 -10.39 -9.29 -12.29
C LEU A 165 -10.67 -10.14 -11.04
N LYS A 166 -11.27 -11.31 -11.23
CA LYS A 166 -11.64 -12.25 -10.16
C LYS A 166 -11.14 -13.65 -10.53
N CYS A 167 -10.02 -14.05 -9.93
CA CYS A 167 -9.30 -15.31 -10.14
C CYS A 167 -9.32 -16.24 -8.92
N GLU A 168 -10.05 -15.87 -7.85
CA GLU A 168 -10.01 -16.51 -6.52
C GLU A 168 -8.62 -16.38 -5.85
N TRP A 169 -7.89 -15.30 -6.17
CA TRP A 169 -6.53 -15.03 -5.67
C TRP A 169 -6.51 -13.77 -4.77
N PRO A 170 -6.81 -13.92 -3.47
CA PRO A 170 -6.88 -12.80 -2.52
C PRO A 170 -5.48 -12.21 -2.23
N PRO A 171 -5.40 -10.90 -1.90
CA PRO A 171 -6.52 -9.97 -1.77
C PRO A 171 -6.90 -9.26 -3.09
N PHE A 172 -6.06 -9.32 -4.12
CA PHE A 172 -6.19 -8.46 -5.31
C PHE A 172 -7.24 -8.92 -6.33
N GLU A 173 -7.44 -10.23 -6.48
CA GLU A 173 -8.23 -10.82 -7.58
C GLU A 173 -9.34 -11.71 -7.00
N GLN A 174 -9.98 -11.22 -5.95
CA GLN A 174 -11.07 -11.89 -5.23
C GLN A 174 -12.42 -11.18 -5.48
N ASP A 175 -12.41 -9.84 -5.49
CA ASP A 175 -13.60 -9.01 -5.28
C ASP A 175 -13.48 -7.60 -5.93
N ASP A 176 -14.55 -6.80 -5.89
CA ASP A 176 -14.54 -5.40 -6.36
C ASP A 176 -14.10 -4.38 -5.28
N HIS A 177 -14.28 -4.74 -4.01
CA HIS A 177 -14.08 -3.89 -2.84
C HIS A 177 -12.59 -3.54 -2.64
N TYR A 178 -11.68 -4.41 -3.05
CA TYR A 178 -10.23 -4.19 -3.08
C TYR A 178 -9.87 -2.98 -3.95
N GLY A 179 -10.41 -2.90 -5.18
CA GLY A 179 -10.17 -1.77 -6.08
C GLY A 179 -10.66 -0.44 -5.50
N VAL A 180 -11.86 -0.46 -4.91
CA VAL A 180 -12.48 0.73 -4.27
C VAL A 180 -11.70 1.18 -3.04
N THR A 181 -11.33 0.27 -2.14
CA THR A 181 -10.55 0.61 -0.94
C THR A 181 -9.15 1.09 -1.30
N LEU A 182 -8.45 0.42 -2.24
CA LEU A 182 -7.12 0.83 -2.69
C LEU A 182 -7.11 2.26 -3.28
N LEU A 183 -8.03 2.59 -4.19
CA LEU A 183 -8.08 3.95 -4.75
C LEU A 183 -8.64 4.97 -3.74
N THR A 184 -9.48 4.56 -2.79
CA THR A 184 -9.91 5.41 -1.67
C THR A 184 -8.73 5.77 -0.76
N ILE A 185 -7.86 4.82 -0.39
CA ILE A 185 -6.61 5.09 0.36
C ILE A 185 -5.75 6.10 -0.40
N ALA A 186 -5.57 5.90 -1.71
CA ALA A 186 -4.82 6.81 -2.57
C ALA A 186 -5.43 8.23 -2.60
N MET A 187 -6.76 8.37 -2.71
CA MET A 187 -7.45 9.67 -2.69
C MET A 187 -7.50 10.32 -1.30
N GLY A 188 -7.42 9.52 -0.24
CA GLY A 188 -7.20 10.00 1.13
C GLY A 188 -5.84 10.68 1.31
N MET A 189 -4.83 10.20 0.59
CA MET A 189 -3.48 10.79 0.55
C MET A 189 -3.35 11.95 -0.45
N ALA A 190 -4.15 11.96 -1.52
CA ALA A 190 -4.10 12.97 -2.58
C ALA A 190 -4.44 14.39 -2.07
N PRO A 191 -3.86 15.46 -2.66
CA PRO A 191 -4.14 16.82 -2.24
C PRO A 191 -5.58 17.21 -2.59
N LYS A 192 -6.24 17.97 -1.71
CA LYS A 192 -7.63 18.43 -1.95
C LYS A 192 -7.79 19.31 -3.20
N SER A 193 -6.71 19.91 -3.70
CA SER A 193 -6.69 20.59 -5.01
C SER A 193 -6.86 19.65 -6.21
N TYR A 194 -6.76 18.34 -6.02
CA TYR A 194 -7.13 17.31 -6.99
C TYR A 194 -8.48 16.67 -6.67
N THR A 195 -8.73 16.26 -5.42
CA THR A 195 -10.00 15.57 -5.06
C THR A 195 -11.24 16.46 -5.14
N ASN A 196 -11.08 17.79 -5.27
CA ASN A 196 -12.19 18.73 -5.31
C ASN A 196 -12.51 19.24 -6.73
N ILE A 197 -11.87 18.70 -7.77
CA ILE A 197 -12.17 18.99 -9.19
C ILE A 197 -12.72 17.75 -9.90
N GLU A 198 -13.45 17.94 -10.99
CA GLU A 198 -13.96 16.83 -11.80
C GLU A 198 -12.87 16.18 -12.68
N PRO A 199 -12.97 14.88 -12.99
CA PRO A 199 -14.00 13.93 -12.51
C PRO A 199 -13.73 13.35 -11.10
N ALA A 200 -12.55 13.62 -10.52
CA ALA A 200 -12.11 13.02 -9.26
C ALA A 200 -13.05 13.31 -8.08
N ARG A 201 -13.68 14.49 -8.02
CA ARG A 201 -14.67 14.84 -6.98
C ARG A 201 -15.89 13.92 -7.02
N THR A 202 -16.46 13.70 -8.21
CA THR A 202 -17.56 12.75 -8.40
C THR A 202 -17.11 11.32 -8.10
N GLY A 203 -15.95 10.90 -8.61
CA GLY A 203 -15.45 9.54 -8.43
C GLY A 203 -15.15 9.17 -6.98
N VAL A 204 -14.54 10.08 -6.21
CA VAL A 204 -14.38 9.94 -4.75
C VAL A 204 -15.73 9.86 -4.06
N SER A 205 -16.70 10.72 -4.40
CA SER A 205 -18.05 10.66 -3.81
C SER A 205 -18.73 9.31 -4.06
N ARG A 206 -18.54 8.71 -5.24
CA ARG A 206 -19.04 7.37 -5.58
C ARG A 206 -18.33 6.28 -4.77
N MET A 207 -16.99 6.29 -4.69
CA MET A 207 -16.24 5.29 -3.89
C MET A 207 -16.67 5.29 -2.41
N LEU A 208 -16.79 6.47 -1.78
CA LEU A 208 -17.25 6.57 -0.39
C LEU A 208 -18.69 6.04 -0.24
N SER A 209 -19.56 6.33 -1.20
CA SER A 209 -20.95 5.83 -1.23
C SER A 209 -21.03 4.32 -1.51
N TYR A 210 -20.04 3.73 -2.19
CA TYR A 210 -19.93 2.28 -2.37
C TYR A 210 -19.57 1.60 -1.05
N LEU A 211 -18.50 2.06 -0.38
CA LEU A 211 -18.00 1.49 0.88
C LEU A 211 -18.98 1.65 2.06
N GLN A 212 -19.92 2.60 1.99
CA GLN A 212 -21.02 2.72 2.96
C GLN A 212 -22.20 1.79 2.72
N ARG A 213 -22.28 1.12 1.56
CA ARG A 213 -23.41 0.26 1.15
C ARG A 213 -23.05 -1.22 1.00
N HIS A 214 -21.77 -1.53 0.89
CA HIS A 214 -21.24 -2.89 0.79
C HIS A 214 -20.39 -3.14 2.04
N GLU A 215 -20.87 -4.02 2.92
CA GLU A 215 -20.14 -4.36 4.15
C GLU A 215 -18.84 -5.12 3.78
N PRO A 216 -17.70 -4.86 4.42
CA PRO A 216 -16.45 -5.56 4.14
C PRO A 216 -16.55 -7.04 4.58
N GLU A 217 -16.95 -7.93 3.67
CA GLU A 217 -17.27 -9.36 3.94
C GLU A 217 -16.07 -10.22 4.40
N GLU A 218 -14.89 -10.01 3.85
CA GLU A 218 -13.64 -10.74 4.20
C GLU A 218 -12.75 -9.93 5.16
N VAL A 219 -11.76 -10.55 5.80
CA VAL A 219 -10.88 -9.85 6.76
C VAL A 219 -9.90 -8.93 6.03
N HIS A 220 -9.47 -9.24 4.79
CA HIS A 220 -8.67 -8.31 3.99
C HIS A 220 -9.44 -7.03 3.65
N HIS A 221 -10.75 -7.13 3.38
CA HIS A 221 -11.62 -5.96 3.24
C HIS A 221 -11.59 -5.11 4.52
N ARG A 222 -11.76 -5.74 5.69
CA ARG A 222 -11.77 -5.07 7.00
C ARG A 222 -10.42 -4.43 7.33
N ALA A 223 -9.31 -5.11 7.04
CA ALA A 223 -7.95 -4.60 7.19
C ALA A 223 -7.66 -3.39 6.28
N MET A 224 -8.16 -3.39 5.04
CA MET A 224 -8.07 -2.22 4.15
C MET A 224 -8.96 -1.07 4.62
N MET A 225 -10.16 -1.37 5.14
CA MET A 225 -11.03 -0.34 5.71
C MET A 225 -10.43 0.31 6.96
N LEU A 226 -9.70 -0.42 7.81
CA LEU A 226 -8.90 0.16 8.89
C LEU A 226 -7.86 1.19 8.37
N TRP A 227 -7.29 0.99 7.18
CA TRP A 227 -6.41 1.96 6.54
C TRP A 227 -7.19 3.13 5.90
N VAL A 228 -8.34 2.88 5.26
CA VAL A 228 -9.27 3.94 4.77
C VAL A 228 -9.69 4.89 5.90
N GLY A 229 -10.05 4.33 7.07
CA GLY A 229 -10.50 5.07 8.26
C GLY A 229 -9.47 6.04 8.87
N LYS A 230 -8.20 5.99 8.41
CA LYS A 230 -7.15 6.97 8.73
C LYS A 230 -7.31 8.30 7.96
N TYR A 231 -8.00 8.28 6.83
CA TYR A 231 -8.18 9.44 5.94
C TYR A 231 -9.65 9.87 5.82
N TYR A 232 -10.57 8.95 6.11
CA TYR A 232 -12.03 9.14 6.10
C TYR A 232 -12.59 8.57 7.42
N GLU A 233 -12.46 9.33 8.51
CA GLU A 233 -12.79 8.85 9.86
C GLU A 233 -14.25 8.40 10.00
N ASP A 234 -15.17 9.03 9.26
CA ASP A 234 -16.60 8.71 9.22
C ASP A 234 -16.95 7.38 8.50
N LEU A 235 -15.98 6.71 7.85
CA LEU A 235 -16.18 5.40 7.21
C LEU A 235 -15.97 4.20 8.14
N VAL A 236 -15.33 4.38 9.30
CA VAL A 236 -15.06 3.28 10.24
C VAL A 236 -15.21 3.78 11.67
N SER A 237 -16.33 3.43 12.30
CA SER A 237 -16.64 3.78 13.69
C SER A 237 -15.61 3.22 14.67
N ALA A 238 -15.60 3.74 15.90
CA ALA A 238 -14.71 3.24 16.95
C ALA A 238 -14.94 1.74 17.25
N ASP A 239 -16.20 1.29 17.22
CA ASP A 239 -16.56 -0.10 17.53
C ASP A 239 -16.19 -1.07 16.40
N GLU A 240 -16.35 -0.67 15.13
CA GLU A 240 -15.80 -1.41 13.98
C GLU A 240 -14.28 -1.47 14.03
N ARG A 241 -13.64 -0.33 14.26
CA ARG A 241 -12.17 -0.21 14.34
C ARG A 241 -11.58 -1.14 15.39
N GLN A 242 -12.20 -1.21 16.57
CA GLN A 242 -11.79 -2.12 17.64
C GLN A 242 -12.01 -3.59 17.23
N ARG A 243 -13.24 -3.97 16.84
CA ARG A 243 -13.58 -5.35 16.44
C ARG A 243 -12.68 -5.90 15.34
N TRP A 244 -12.47 -5.14 14.27
CA TRP A 244 -11.67 -5.57 13.12
C TRP A 244 -10.17 -5.62 13.44
N THR A 245 -9.70 -4.79 14.38
CA THR A 245 -8.33 -4.88 14.89
C THR A 245 -8.14 -6.14 15.75
N ASP A 246 -9.08 -6.44 16.64
CA ASP A 246 -9.04 -7.64 17.50
C ASP A 246 -9.17 -8.93 16.68
N GLU A 247 -10.02 -8.93 15.65
CA GLU A 247 -10.16 -10.02 14.68
C GLU A 247 -8.85 -10.28 13.91
N LEU A 248 -8.27 -9.23 13.31
CA LEU A 248 -7.02 -9.33 12.57
C LEU A 248 -5.87 -9.82 13.48
N LEU A 249 -5.75 -9.29 14.70
CA LEU A 249 -4.74 -9.76 15.67
C LEU A 249 -4.99 -11.21 16.12
N GLY A 250 -6.25 -11.62 16.26
CA GLY A 250 -6.63 -13.00 16.60
C GLY A 250 -6.26 -14.05 15.53
N LEU A 251 -6.07 -13.62 14.28
CA LEU A 251 -5.66 -14.48 13.15
C LEU A 251 -4.14 -14.61 12.99
N GLN A 252 -3.35 -13.88 13.79
CA GLN A 252 -1.89 -13.95 13.76
C GLN A 252 -1.40 -15.36 14.13
N LYS A 253 -0.58 -15.96 13.25
CA LYS A 253 -0.05 -17.32 13.44
C LYS A 253 1.13 -17.29 14.44
N ALA A 254 1.51 -18.46 14.94
CA ALA A 254 2.63 -18.60 15.90
C ALA A 254 4.00 -18.12 15.37
N SER A 255 4.14 -17.90 14.06
CA SER A 255 5.30 -17.27 13.42
C SER A 255 5.30 -15.73 13.47
N GLY A 256 4.25 -15.10 14.01
CA GLY A 256 4.03 -13.65 13.98
C GLY A 256 3.47 -13.10 12.67
N GLY A 257 3.30 -13.95 11.64
CA GLY A 257 2.70 -13.58 10.36
C GLY A 257 1.21 -13.92 10.25
N TRP A 258 0.62 -13.55 9.12
CA TRP A 258 -0.72 -13.94 8.68
C TRP A 258 -0.61 -14.74 7.38
N ALA A 259 -1.61 -15.57 7.09
CA ALA A 259 -1.71 -16.28 5.81
C ALA A 259 -2.88 -15.69 5.01
N SER A 260 -2.67 -15.45 3.71
CA SER A 260 -3.65 -14.75 2.85
C SER A 260 -4.93 -15.52 2.54
N GLY A 261 -5.01 -16.81 2.88
CA GLY A 261 -6.23 -17.61 2.84
C GLY A 261 -6.93 -17.75 4.21
N ASP A 262 -6.43 -17.06 5.24
CA ASP A 262 -7.09 -16.84 6.53
C ASP A 262 -7.45 -15.34 6.71
N LEU A 263 -7.37 -14.55 5.64
CA LEU A 263 -7.69 -13.12 5.57
C LEU A 263 -8.77 -12.89 4.51
#